data_AF-A0A2V2PXG5-F1
#
_entry.id   AF-A0A2V2PXG5-F1
#
_cell.length_a   1.000
_cell.length_b   1.000
_cell.length_c   1.000
_cell.angle_alpha   90.00
_cell.angle_beta   90.00
_cell.angle_gamma   90.00
#
_symmetry.space_group_name_H-M   'P 1'
#
loop_
_entity.id
_entity.type
_entity.pdbx_description
1 polymer ?
#
loop_
_entity_poly.entity_id
_entity_poly.type
_entity_poly.pdbx_seq_one_letter_code
_entity_poly.pdbx_strand_id
1 'polypeptide(L)'
;MSTTTTDNDANGTMNTETGSGTGAAAAVLPAQAGDQARGRTTGDPAAEARAAALLDAGAVLPAGTSGRDDADALTARTYTHPALGDRPVVRLVPATLGEAEDLALEFLGLSRAAEAPVVGQVRRETLGFPAWALVNDPANGHHALALVKDIERLGRQARTRAGAAKEGFDELGTRLGRAVPHFLPTYYEQVARLFLQAENTVYAASFFGKAREAERVHGLVVDEDRQRAVFLEFAFAGALTVKALRQYVRDLAARLDPADAWAQFRRLLVERCAAGMPPYAALPQDVRALVKAAGLDRESAERDLVADLIGSPGVVRAPASFWTAYRPAVVALAQRDPAVRARLLGFFPETFTENGSRGADAERGWLTLLAESGAEDLLTALPAASGAPGTAVASASGASGPPGSPGEGAPAVSPADWLARWEAHRRRNRA
;
A
#
# COMPACT_ATOMS: atom_id res chain seq x y z
N MET A 1 69.71 34.64 0.43
CA MET A 1 70.19 33.35 0.94
C MET A 1 69.35 32.28 0.24
N SER A 2 69.69 31.96 -1.01
CA SER A 2 70.45 30.76 -1.43
C SER A 2 69.59 29.50 -1.22
N THR A 3 68.90 29.00 -2.25
CA THR A 3 69.30 27.85 -3.12
C THR A 3 69.93 26.70 -2.32
N THR A 4 69.46 25.45 -2.40
CA THR A 4 69.86 24.54 -3.50
C THR A 4 69.16 23.18 -3.39
N THR A 5 68.68 22.70 -4.53
CA THR A 5 68.33 21.33 -4.93
C THR A 5 69.51 20.35 -4.81
N THR A 6 69.31 19.10 -4.39
CA THR A 6 70.05 17.96 -4.97
C THR A 6 69.29 16.64 -4.80
N ASP A 7 68.85 16.10 -5.94
CA ASP A 7 68.60 14.67 -6.20
C ASP A 7 69.90 13.87 -6.04
N ASN A 8 69.81 12.61 -5.59
CA ASN A 8 70.56 11.56 -6.29
C ASN A 8 70.01 10.16 -5.98
N ASP A 9 69.50 9.53 -7.04
CA ASP A 9 69.33 8.09 -7.17
C ASP A 9 70.68 7.35 -7.11
N ALA A 10 70.71 6.16 -6.50
CA ALA A 10 71.49 5.02 -7.00
C ALA A 10 71.21 3.71 -6.22
N ASN A 11 70.40 2.89 -6.87
CA ASN A 11 70.39 1.42 -6.96
C ASN A 11 71.55 0.62 -6.28
N GLY A 12 71.20 -0.44 -5.55
CA GLY A 12 72.14 -1.42 -5.00
C GLY A 12 71.45 -2.72 -4.54
N THR A 13 71.56 -3.75 -5.38
CA THR A 13 70.96 -5.09 -5.29
C THR A 13 71.67 -6.00 -4.27
N MET A 14 70.93 -6.75 -3.43
CA MET A 14 71.07 -8.22 -3.22
C MET A 14 70.39 -8.72 -1.92
N ASN A 15 69.36 -9.54 -2.14
CA ASN A 15 69.08 -10.85 -1.54
C ASN A 15 69.34 -11.09 -0.04
N THR A 16 68.26 -11.41 0.68
CA THR A 16 68.24 -12.65 1.47
C THR A 16 66.83 -13.22 1.52
N GLU A 17 66.73 -14.46 1.05
CA GLU A 17 65.58 -15.35 1.11
C GLU A 17 65.35 -15.82 2.55
N THR A 18 64.08 -15.97 2.93
CA THR A 18 63.45 -17.07 3.72
C THR A 18 62.15 -16.50 4.27
N GLY A 19 60.98 -16.89 3.76
CA GLY A 19 60.33 -18.19 3.99
C GLY A 19 58.92 -17.86 4.47
N SER A 20 57.93 -17.93 3.57
CA SER A 20 56.96 -19.04 3.49
C SER A 20 55.79 -18.91 4.49
N GLY A 21 54.65 -18.48 3.95
CA GLY A 21 53.36 -18.38 4.62
C GLY A 21 52.24 -18.03 3.64
N THR A 22 52.11 -18.83 2.58
CA THR A 22 50.94 -19.05 1.71
C THR A 22 49.60 -18.99 2.47
N GLY A 23 48.49 -18.43 1.96
CA GLY A 23 48.21 -17.93 0.62
C GLY A 23 46.87 -17.18 0.58
N ALA A 24 46.77 -16.30 -0.42
CA ALA A 24 45.55 -15.61 -0.80
C ALA A 24 44.53 -16.60 -1.39
N ALA A 25 43.27 -16.48 -0.99
CA ALA A 25 42.14 -17.05 -1.72
C ALA A 25 41.39 -15.91 -2.40
N ALA A 26 41.63 -15.79 -3.71
CA ALA A 26 40.83 -15.00 -4.62
C ALA A 26 39.49 -15.69 -4.91
N ALA A 27 38.46 -14.85 -5.12
CA ALA A 27 37.27 -15.02 -5.94
C ALA A 27 36.76 -16.44 -6.25
N VAL A 28 35.53 -16.74 -5.79
CA VAL A 28 34.66 -17.71 -6.45
C VAL A 28 33.29 -17.06 -6.68
N LEU A 29 33.11 -16.57 -7.91
CA LEU A 29 31.80 -16.48 -8.57
C LEU A 29 31.29 -17.92 -8.79
N PRO A 30 30.02 -18.25 -8.53
CA PRO A 30 29.43 -19.45 -9.10
C PRO A 30 29.02 -19.17 -10.55
N ALA A 31 29.79 -19.75 -11.47
CA ALA A 31 29.44 -19.89 -12.87
C ALA A 31 28.27 -20.86 -13.05
N GLN A 32 27.50 -20.60 -14.10
CA GLN A 32 26.33 -21.36 -14.52
C GLN A 32 26.68 -22.81 -14.92
N ALA A 33 25.85 -23.75 -14.47
CA ALA A 33 25.42 -24.94 -15.19
C ALA A 33 23.91 -25.07 -14.88
N GLY A 34 22.99 -25.03 -15.83
CA GLY A 34 22.98 -25.82 -17.04
C GLY A 34 22.02 -27.00 -16.81
N ASP A 35 20.75 -26.77 -17.16
CA ASP A 35 19.71 -27.75 -17.44
C ASP A 35 18.94 -28.39 -16.25
N GLN A 36 18.04 -27.60 -15.63
CA GLN A 36 16.76 -28.08 -15.10
C GLN A 36 15.63 -27.14 -15.53
N ALA A 37 15.52 -26.93 -16.85
CA ALA A 37 14.33 -26.36 -17.45
C ALA A 37 13.39 -27.49 -17.88
N ARG A 38 12.63 -28.06 -16.93
CA ARG A 38 11.37 -28.79 -17.20
C ARG A 38 10.67 -29.10 -15.88
N GLY A 39 9.65 -28.30 -15.57
CA GLY A 39 8.79 -28.51 -14.40
C GLY A 39 8.36 -27.23 -13.68
N ARG A 40 8.26 -26.08 -14.37
CA ARG A 40 7.49 -24.97 -13.83
C ARG A 40 6.02 -25.39 -13.95
N THR A 41 5.49 -26.00 -12.89
CA THR A 41 4.05 -26.22 -12.73
C THR A 41 3.38 -24.88 -12.96
N THR A 42 2.68 -24.73 -14.07
CA THR A 42 1.69 -23.70 -14.26
C THR A 42 0.63 -23.95 -13.20
N GLY A 43 0.76 -23.29 -12.05
CA GLY A 43 -0.27 -23.30 -11.02
C GLY A 43 -1.57 -22.83 -11.64
N ASP A 44 -2.68 -23.47 -11.27
CA ASP A 44 -4.00 -22.97 -11.62
C ASP A 44 -4.11 -21.52 -11.09
N PRO A 45 -4.32 -20.51 -11.95
CA PRO A 45 -4.40 -19.11 -11.52
C PRO A 45 -5.50 -18.90 -10.47
N ALA A 46 -6.57 -19.70 -10.52
CA ALA A 46 -7.63 -19.67 -9.52
C ALA A 46 -7.16 -20.23 -8.17
N ALA A 47 -6.29 -21.25 -8.18
CA ALA A 47 -5.69 -21.80 -6.97
C ALA A 47 -4.67 -20.82 -6.35
N GLU A 48 -3.87 -20.13 -7.16
CA GLU A 48 -2.96 -19.08 -6.69
C GLU A 48 -3.73 -17.89 -6.10
N ALA A 49 -4.78 -17.41 -6.78
CA ALA A 49 -5.65 -16.36 -6.27
C ALA A 49 -6.36 -16.76 -4.96
N ARG A 50 -6.76 -18.02 -4.84
CA ARG A 50 -7.36 -18.55 -3.60
C ARG A 50 -6.33 -18.67 -2.47
N ALA A 51 -5.14 -19.18 -2.75
CA ALA A 51 -4.06 -19.24 -1.77
C ALA A 51 -3.67 -17.84 -1.27
N ALA A 52 -3.59 -16.88 -2.20
CA ALA A 52 -3.41 -15.47 -1.91
C ALA A 52 -4.48 -14.95 -0.93
N ALA A 53 -5.76 -15.11 -1.27
CA ALA A 53 -6.86 -14.68 -0.40
C ALA A 53 -6.85 -15.35 0.98
N LEU A 54 -6.45 -16.63 1.06
CA LEU A 54 -6.32 -17.35 2.33
C LEU A 54 -5.16 -16.83 3.18
N LEU A 55 -4.00 -16.55 2.60
CA LEU A 55 -2.88 -15.91 3.32
C LEU A 55 -3.25 -14.51 3.78
N ASP A 56 -3.93 -13.73 2.94
CA ASP A 56 -4.41 -12.39 3.29
C ASP A 56 -5.44 -12.43 4.44
N ALA A 57 -6.19 -13.53 4.56
CA ALA A 57 -7.10 -13.82 5.66
C ALA A 57 -6.43 -14.45 6.91
N GLY A 58 -5.12 -14.69 6.89
CA GLY A 58 -4.35 -15.23 8.03
C GLY A 58 -4.36 -16.76 8.15
N ALA A 59 -4.66 -17.49 7.08
CA ALA A 59 -4.59 -18.96 7.09
C ALA A 59 -3.15 -19.47 7.17
N VAL A 60 -2.96 -20.61 7.83
CA VAL A 60 -1.73 -21.42 7.70
C VAL A 60 -1.93 -22.40 6.55
N LEU A 61 -1.11 -22.27 5.51
CA LEU A 61 -1.13 -23.14 4.34
C LEU A 61 -0.01 -24.19 4.42
N PRO A 62 -0.09 -25.29 3.65
CA PRO A 62 1.05 -26.18 3.45
C PRO A 62 2.29 -25.40 2.95
N ALA A 63 3.47 -25.81 3.38
CA ALA A 63 4.72 -25.21 2.92
C ALA A 63 4.84 -25.28 1.38
N GLY A 64 5.24 -24.17 0.74
CA GLY A 64 5.39 -24.10 -0.72
C GLY A 64 4.08 -23.92 -1.50
N THR A 65 2.96 -23.60 -0.83
CA THR A 65 1.67 -23.34 -1.52
C THR A 65 1.70 -22.05 -2.35
N SER A 66 2.45 -21.04 -1.91
CA SER A 66 2.56 -19.74 -2.58
C SER A 66 4.03 -19.37 -2.80
N GLY A 67 4.35 -18.88 -4.00
CA GLY A 67 5.63 -18.25 -4.31
C GLY A 67 5.64 -16.73 -4.11
N ARG A 68 4.58 -16.14 -3.53
CA ARG A 68 4.50 -14.70 -3.29
C ARG A 68 5.64 -14.23 -2.39
N ASP A 69 6.19 -13.06 -2.70
CA ASP A 69 7.25 -12.43 -1.91
C ASP A 69 6.81 -12.11 -0.47
N ASP A 70 5.51 -11.97 -0.22
CA ASP A 70 4.92 -11.71 1.09
C ASP A 70 4.42 -12.98 1.81
N ALA A 71 4.84 -14.17 1.37
CA ALA A 71 4.68 -15.42 2.11
C ALA A 71 5.96 -15.76 2.90
N ASP A 72 5.80 -16.34 4.09
CA ASP A 72 6.89 -16.78 4.97
C ASP A 72 6.64 -18.22 5.46
N ALA A 73 7.72 -18.97 5.69
CA ALA A 73 7.61 -20.31 6.27
C ALA A 73 7.20 -20.18 7.75
N LEU A 74 6.25 -20.99 8.20
CA LEU A 74 5.88 -21.07 9.61
C LEU A 74 6.72 -22.16 10.27
N THR A 75 7.46 -21.81 11.32
CA THR A 75 8.32 -22.75 12.06
C THR A 75 7.73 -23.08 13.43
N ALA A 76 7.85 -24.32 13.86
CA ALA A 76 7.55 -24.73 15.23
C ALA A 76 8.82 -24.75 16.06
N ARG A 77 8.92 -23.85 17.04
CA ARG A 77 10.14 -23.58 17.79
C ARG A 77 9.93 -23.98 19.24
N THR A 78 10.81 -24.83 19.74
CA THR A 78 10.63 -25.50 21.02
C THR A 78 11.60 -24.95 22.06
N TYR A 79 11.07 -24.64 23.23
CA TYR A 79 11.80 -24.03 24.33
C TYR A 79 11.61 -24.80 25.63
N THR A 80 12.64 -24.86 26.47
CA THR A 80 12.59 -25.47 27.80
C THR A 80 12.96 -24.44 28.86
N HIS A 81 12.46 -24.62 30.09
CA HIS A 81 12.80 -23.75 31.21
C HIS A 81 12.82 -24.58 32.50
N PRO A 82 13.80 -24.42 33.41
CA PRO A 82 13.89 -25.22 34.63
C PRO A 82 12.60 -25.21 35.48
N ALA A 83 11.92 -24.07 35.58
CA ALA A 83 10.64 -23.95 36.30
C ALA A 83 9.47 -24.73 35.66
N LEU A 84 9.59 -25.19 34.41
CA LEU A 84 8.56 -25.97 33.73
C LEU A 84 8.80 -27.48 33.81
N GLY A 85 9.97 -27.92 34.30
CA GLY A 85 10.40 -29.32 34.28
C GLY A 85 10.54 -29.83 32.84
N ASP A 86 10.08 -31.06 32.59
CA ASP A 86 10.16 -31.70 31.26
C ASP A 86 9.12 -31.19 30.24
N ARG A 87 8.34 -30.16 30.58
CA ARG A 87 7.30 -29.63 29.69
C ARG A 87 7.89 -28.59 28.74
N PRO A 88 7.94 -28.86 27.42
CA PRO A 88 8.37 -27.86 26.46
C PRO A 88 7.28 -26.82 26.20
N VAL A 89 7.72 -25.61 25.85
CA VAL A 89 6.87 -24.56 25.25
C VAL A 89 7.15 -24.57 23.76
N VAL A 90 6.12 -24.78 22.95
CA VAL A 90 6.22 -24.70 21.49
C VAL A 90 5.54 -23.43 21.01
N ARG A 91 6.24 -22.65 20.19
CA ARG A 91 5.69 -21.44 19.56
C ARG A 91 5.77 -21.55 18.04
N LEU A 92 4.70 -21.13 17.40
CA LEU A 92 4.63 -21.02 15.95
C LEU A 92 5.07 -19.62 15.56
N VAL A 93 6.16 -19.52 14.81
CA VAL A 93 6.81 -18.25 14.49
C VAL A 93 7.16 -18.24 13.00
N PRO A 94 6.79 -17.19 12.25
CA PRO A 94 7.31 -16.97 10.90
C PRO A 94 8.85 -17.06 10.90
N ALA A 95 9.44 -17.72 9.92
CA ALA A 95 10.86 -18.02 9.89
C ALA A 95 11.71 -16.75 9.97
N THR A 96 11.27 -15.67 9.32
CA THR A 96 11.93 -14.35 9.37
C THR A 96 11.90 -13.69 10.75
N LEU A 97 10.94 -14.04 11.62
CA LEU A 97 10.83 -13.55 13.00
C LEU A 97 11.53 -14.47 14.00
N GLY A 98 12.02 -15.62 13.53
CA GLY A 98 12.56 -16.66 14.38
C GLY A 98 13.67 -16.16 15.31
N GLU A 99 14.80 -15.72 14.76
CA GLU A 99 15.96 -15.37 15.60
C GLU A 99 15.61 -14.33 16.68
N ALA A 100 14.74 -13.37 16.36
CA ALA A 100 14.24 -12.40 17.32
C ALA A 100 13.46 -13.04 18.48
N GLU A 101 12.59 -14.00 18.16
CA GLU A 101 11.83 -14.75 19.17
C GLU A 101 12.76 -15.57 20.08
N ASP A 102 13.79 -16.20 19.50
CA ASP A 102 14.77 -16.97 20.27
C ASP A 102 15.49 -16.09 21.28
N LEU A 103 16.00 -14.95 20.83
CA LEU A 103 16.67 -13.97 21.69
C LEU A 103 15.73 -13.44 22.79
N ALA A 104 14.46 -13.21 22.47
CA ALA A 104 13.48 -12.75 23.44
C ALA A 104 13.20 -13.81 24.52
N LEU A 105 13.06 -15.08 24.14
CA LEU A 105 12.80 -16.16 25.08
C LEU A 105 14.05 -16.55 25.87
N GLU A 106 15.24 -16.48 25.27
CA GLU A 106 16.51 -16.64 25.97
C GLU A 106 16.68 -15.60 27.08
N PHE A 107 16.32 -14.34 26.81
CA PHE A 107 16.32 -13.29 27.83
C PHE A 107 15.36 -13.58 29.00
N LEU A 108 14.26 -14.28 28.73
CA LEU A 108 13.33 -14.74 29.77
C LEU A 108 13.79 -16.04 30.47
N GLY A 109 14.98 -16.55 30.12
CA GLY A 109 15.59 -17.74 30.72
C GLY A 109 15.21 -19.05 30.04
N LEU A 110 14.52 -19.02 28.90
CA LEU A 110 14.16 -20.23 28.16
C LEU A 110 15.31 -20.66 27.24
N SER A 111 15.59 -21.96 27.18
CA SER A 111 16.59 -22.53 26.28
C SER A 111 15.91 -23.11 25.03
N ARG A 112 16.38 -22.72 23.84
CA ARG A 112 15.84 -23.19 22.56
C ARG A 112 16.42 -24.56 22.17
N ALA A 113 15.57 -25.49 21.78
CA ALA A 113 15.98 -26.77 21.18
C ALA A 113 16.50 -26.56 19.74
N ALA A 114 17.48 -27.36 19.30
CA ALA A 114 18.17 -27.15 18.02
C ALA A 114 17.28 -27.23 16.76
N GLU A 115 16.16 -27.94 16.84
CA GLU A 115 15.24 -28.12 15.71
C GLU A 115 14.17 -27.03 15.66
N ALA A 116 13.86 -26.57 14.45
CA ALA A 116 12.74 -25.67 14.17
C ALA A 116 12.06 -26.11 12.86
N PRO A 117 11.33 -27.24 12.86
CA PRO A 117 10.72 -27.76 11.66
C PRO A 117 9.72 -26.75 11.07
N VAL A 118 9.68 -26.68 9.74
CA VAL A 118 8.66 -25.94 9.01
C VAL A 118 7.35 -26.71 9.08
N VAL A 119 6.31 -26.08 9.60
CA VAL A 119 4.98 -26.68 9.80
C VAL A 119 3.91 -26.08 8.88
N GLY A 120 4.28 -25.07 8.08
CA GLY A 120 3.38 -24.47 7.11
C GLY A 120 3.97 -23.24 6.45
N GLN A 121 3.11 -22.47 5.81
CA GLN A 121 3.38 -21.18 5.21
C GLN A 121 2.29 -20.20 5.65
N VAL A 122 2.71 -19.00 6.05
CA VAL A 122 1.86 -17.91 6.50
C VAL A 122 2.18 -16.64 5.71
N ARG A 123 1.37 -15.60 5.87
CA ARG A 123 1.75 -14.27 5.37
C ARG A 123 2.93 -13.75 6.19
N ARG A 124 3.90 -13.12 5.53
CA ARG A 124 5.02 -12.46 6.19
C ARG A 124 4.49 -11.32 7.04
N GLU A 125 4.86 -11.31 8.31
CA GLU A 125 4.56 -10.22 9.23
C GLU A 125 5.73 -9.24 9.31
N THR A 126 5.43 -7.94 9.36
CA THR A 126 6.45 -6.92 9.60
C THR A 126 6.96 -7.05 11.03
N LEU A 127 8.29 -7.14 11.21
CA LEU A 127 8.95 -7.12 12.51
C LEU A 127 8.43 -5.94 13.37
N GLY A 128 7.68 -6.27 14.42
CA GLY A 128 7.25 -5.35 15.46
C GLY A 128 8.30 -5.18 16.56
N PHE A 129 8.04 -4.29 17.51
CA PHE A 129 8.87 -4.17 18.71
C PHE A 129 8.47 -5.26 19.73
N PRO A 130 9.42 -5.97 20.38
CA PRO A 130 10.88 -5.76 20.41
C PRO A 130 11.66 -6.52 19.33
N ALA A 131 11.03 -7.44 18.59
CA ALA A 131 11.69 -8.31 17.63
C ALA A 131 12.57 -7.56 16.61
N TRP A 132 12.09 -6.42 16.10
CA TRP A 132 12.87 -5.56 15.22
C TRP A 132 14.20 -5.12 15.84
N ALA A 133 14.20 -4.73 17.13
CA ALA A 133 15.40 -4.27 17.82
C ALA A 133 16.42 -5.41 17.99
N LEU A 134 15.95 -6.63 18.27
CA LEU A 134 16.81 -7.79 18.44
C LEU A 134 17.50 -8.22 17.14
N VAL A 135 16.83 -8.04 16.00
CA VAL A 135 17.40 -8.36 14.68
C VAL A 135 18.31 -7.25 14.16
N ASN A 136 17.89 -5.99 14.29
CA ASN A 136 18.57 -4.86 13.64
C ASN A 136 19.66 -4.23 14.51
N ASP A 137 19.59 -4.39 15.83
CA ASP A 137 20.60 -3.90 16.76
C ASP A 137 20.69 -4.79 18.02
N PRO A 138 21.23 -6.02 17.86
CA PRO A 138 21.34 -6.97 18.97
C PRO A 138 22.12 -6.42 20.16
N ALA A 139 23.14 -5.58 19.91
CA ALA A 139 24.00 -4.98 20.94
C ALA A 139 23.20 -4.13 21.93
N ASN A 140 22.16 -3.45 21.46
CA ASN A 140 21.27 -2.64 22.29
C ASN A 140 19.92 -3.33 22.59
N GLY A 141 19.73 -4.58 22.16
CA GLY A 141 18.47 -5.32 22.29
C GLY A 141 17.94 -5.44 23.72
N HIS A 142 18.82 -5.43 24.72
CA HIS A 142 18.43 -5.46 26.14
C HIS A 142 17.56 -4.24 26.53
N HIS A 143 17.73 -3.09 25.87
CA HIS A 143 16.88 -1.91 26.10
C HIS A 143 15.44 -2.18 25.67
N ALA A 144 15.24 -2.94 24.59
CA ALA A 144 13.92 -3.30 24.11
C ALA A 144 13.27 -4.35 25.01
N LEU A 145 14.03 -5.38 25.39
CA LEU A 145 13.57 -6.47 26.26
C LEU A 145 13.16 -5.96 27.65
N ALA A 146 13.86 -4.97 28.19
CA ALA A 146 13.53 -4.35 29.47
C ALA A 146 12.13 -3.69 29.49
N LEU A 147 11.52 -3.39 28.34
CA LEU A 147 10.20 -2.76 28.25
C LEU A 147 9.04 -3.75 28.12
N VAL A 148 9.30 -5.01 27.75
CA VAL A 148 8.25 -5.98 27.37
C VAL A 148 7.17 -6.12 28.44
N LYS A 149 7.57 -6.31 29.69
CA LYS A 149 6.64 -6.48 30.82
C LYS A 149 5.76 -5.24 31.05
N ASP A 150 6.34 -4.05 30.93
CA ASP A 150 5.59 -2.80 31.10
C ASP A 150 4.62 -2.58 29.91
N ILE A 151 5.05 -2.90 28.69
CA ILE A 151 4.22 -2.83 27.48
C ILE A 151 3.01 -3.77 27.60
N GLU A 152 3.22 -5.03 28.01
CA GLU A 152 2.13 -6.00 28.22
C GLU A 152 1.15 -5.56 29.32
N ARG A 153 1.67 -4.96 30.40
CA ARG A 153 0.83 -4.42 31.47
C ARG A 153 -0.04 -3.26 30.95
N LEU A 154 0.56 -2.30 30.26
CA LEU A 154 -0.15 -1.13 29.72
C LEU A 154 -1.13 -1.52 28.61
N GLY A 155 -0.76 -2.50 27.76
CA GLY A 155 -1.63 -3.04 26.71
C GLY A 155 -2.93 -3.61 27.29
N ARG A 156 -2.86 -4.37 28.38
CA ARG A 156 -4.06 -4.86 29.11
C ARG A 156 -4.94 -3.74 29.66
N GLN A 157 -4.34 -2.59 29.98
CA GLN A 157 -5.06 -1.41 30.48
C GLN A 157 -5.64 -0.54 29.36
N ALA A 158 -5.18 -0.69 28.11
CA ALA A 158 -5.54 0.19 27.01
C ALA A 158 -7.06 0.28 26.76
N ARG A 159 -7.80 -0.82 26.96
CA ARG A 159 -9.27 -0.84 26.78
C ARG A 159 -10.05 -0.18 27.92
N THR A 160 -9.62 -0.38 29.16
CA THR A 160 -10.39 0.03 30.35
C THR A 160 -9.91 1.33 30.98
N ARG A 161 -8.64 1.68 30.76
CA ARG A 161 -7.95 2.87 31.31
C ARG A 161 -7.05 3.49 30.26
N ALA A 162 -7.62 3.79 29.09
CA ALA A 162 -6.87 4.26 27.92
C ALA A 162 -5.96 5.47 28.22
N GLY A 163 -6.43 6.45 29.00
CA GLY A 163 -5.64 7.63 29.37
C GLY A 163 -4.37 7.29 30.17
N ALA A 164 -4.52 6.48 31.22
CA ALA A 164 -3.39 6.01 32.03
C ALA A 164 -2.43 5.13 31.22
N ALA A 165 -2.96 4.26 30.36
CA ALA A 165 -2.14 3.46 29.45
C ALA A 165 -1.32 4.35 28.51
N LYS A 166 -1.95 5.39 27.93
CA LYS A 166 -1.30 6.36 27.05
C LYS A 166 -0.18 7.13 27.77
N GLU A 167 -0.43 7.58 29.00
CA GLU A 167 0.60 8.25 29.82
C GLU A 167 1.78 7.31 30.11
N GLY A 168 1.52 6.07 30.51
CA GLY A 168 2.56 5.07 30.72
C GLY A 168 3.38 4.79 29.46
N PHE A 169 2.73 4.66 28.30
CA PHE A 169 3.45 4.45 27.02
C PHE A 169 4.30 5.67 26.62
N ASP A 170 3.85 6.89 26.95
CA ASP A 170 4.62 8.12 26.72
C ASP A 170 5.87 8.17 27.59
N GLU A 171 5.76 7.77 28.86
CA GLU A 171 6.89 7.68 29.79
C GLU A 171 7.92 6.63 29.34
N LEU A 172 7.46 5.46 28.93
CA LEU A 172 8.32 4.41 28.38
C LEU A 172 9.03 4.89 27.11
N GLY A 173 8.33 5.55 26.21
CA GLY A 173 8.92 6.13 24.99
C GLY A 173 9.98 7.19 25.33
N THR A 174 9.70 8.07 26.30
CA THR A 174 10.67 9.08 26.76
C THR A 174 11.93 8.44 27.33
N ARG A 175 11.80 7.38 28.12
CA ARG A 175 12.94 6.61 28.65
C ARG A 175 13.74 5.95 27.52
N LEU A 176 13.06 5.30 26.58
CA LEU A 176 13.67 4.62 25.46
C LEU A 176 14.44 5.60 24.57
N GLY A 177 13.85 6.77 24.29
CA GLY A 177 14.45 7.82 23.45
C GLY A 177 15.74 8.43 23.99
N ARG A 178 15.95 8.39 25.32
CA ARG A 178 17.21 8.84 25.94
C ARG A 178 18.35 7.85 25.75
N ALA A 179 18.05 6.57 25.57
CA ALA A 179 19.05 5.52 25.44
C ALA A 179 19.28 5.15 23.97
N VAL A 180 18.21 4.83 23.25
CA VAL A 180 18.22 4.22 21.91
C VAL A 180 17.11 4.84 21.04
N PRO A 181 17.27 6.10 20.59
CA PRO A 181 16.23 6.83 19.87
C PRO A 181 15.79 6.16 18.57
N HIS A 182 16.65 5.38 17.92
CA HIS A 182 16.32 4.62 16.71
C HIS A 182 15.31 3.49 16.93
N PHE A 183 15.01 3.11 18.18
CA PHE A 183 13.96 2.14 18.49
C PHE A 183 12.56 2.78 18.57
N LEU A 184 12.50 4.11 18.77
CA LEU A 184 11.24 4.84 18.97
C LEU A 184 10.20 4.63 17.86
N PRO A 185 10.56 4.62 16.55
CA PRO A 185 9.55 4.44 15.50
C PRO A 185 8.83 3.10 15.63
N THR A 186 9.59 2.01 15.75
CA THR A 186 9.03 0.65 15.91
C THR A 186 8.28 0.47 17.23
N TYR A 187 8.78 1.09 18.31
CA TYR A 187 8.10 1.08 19.60
C TYR A 187 6.73 1.77 19.52
N TYR A 188 6.68 3.00 18.99
CA TYR A 188 5.43 3.74 18.90
C TYR A 188 4.43 3.12 17.92
N GLU A 189 4.88 2.50 16.83
CA GLU A 189 4.02 1.68 15.97
C GLU A 189 3.42 0.50 16.73
N GLN A 190 4.21 -0.19 17.55
CA GLN A 190 3.70 -1.29 18.37
C GLN A 190 2.67 -0.81 19.39
N VAL A 191 2.90 0.33 20.04
CA VAL A 191 1.92 0.96 20.93
C VAL A 191 0.64 1.31 20.17
N ALA A 192 0.77 1.84 18.96
CA ALA A 192 -0.38 2.17 18.12
C ALA A 192 -1.20 0.92 17.76
N ARG A 193 -0.55 -0.22 17.47
CA ARG A 193 -1.23 -1.52 17.27
C ARG A 193 -1.97 -1.99 18.52
N LEU A 194 -1.40 -1.81 19.71
CA LEU A 194 -2.09 -2.13 20.98
C LEU A 194 -3.36 -1.29 21.17
N PHE A 195 -3.33 -0.02 20.79
CA PHE A 195 -4.54 0.82 20.81
C PHE A 195 -5.56 0.44 19.75
N LEU A 196 -5.13 -0.03 18.57
CA LEU A 196 -6.04 -0.62 17.57
C LEU A 196 -6.75 -1.86 18.11
N GLN A 197 -6.02 -2.76 18.77
CA GLN A 197 -6.59 -3.94 19.43
C GLN A 197 -7.58 -3.57 20.56
N ALA A 198 -7.35 -2.41 21.20
CA ALA A 198 -8.26 -1.84 22.19
C ALA A 198 -9.40 -0.99 21.58
N GLU A 199 -9.58 -1.03 20.25
CA GLU A 199 -10.60 -0.29 19.49
C GLU A 199 -10.50 1.24 19.65
N ASN A 200 -9.32 1.75 19.99
CA ASN A 200 -9.05 3.18 20.19
C ASN A 200 -8.22 3.75 19.02
N THR A 201 -8.89 4.03 17.91
CA THR A 201 -8.28 4.58 16.70
C THR A 201 -7.67 5.96 16.91
N VAL A 202 -8.18 6.76 17.85
CA VAL A 202 -7.67 8.11 18.17
C VAL A 202 -6.27 8.03 18.75
N TYR A 203 -6.04 7.18 19.74
CA TYR A 203 -4.71 7.01 20.32
C TYR A 203 -3.78 6.23 19.40
N ALA A 204 -4.29 5.24 18.64
CA ALA A 204 -3.50 4.60 17.59
C ALA A 204 -2.95 5.63 16.59
N ALA A 205 -3.81 6.52 16.08
CA ALA A 205 -3.39 7.59 15.17
C ALA A 205 -2.37 8.55 15.79
N SER A 206 -2.54 8.86 17.09
CA SER A 206 -1.59 9.71 17.83
C SER A 206 -0.20 9.06 17.92
N PHE A 207 -0.12 7.79 18.31
CA PHE A 207 1.15 7.07 18.43
C PHE A 207 1.80 6.77 17.07
N PHE A 208 1.01 6.48 16.03
CA PHE A 208 1.52 6.43 14.67
C PHE A 208 2.18 7.75 14.26
N GLY A 209 1.55 8.88 14.58
CA GLY A 209 2.14 10.21 14.38
C GLY A 209 3.45 10.42 15.15
N LYS A 210 3.53 9.92 16.39
CA LYS A 210 4.76 9.97 17.21
C LYS A 210 5.90 9.13 16.62
N ALA A 211 5.60 7.97 16.03
CA ALA A 211 6.60 7.17 15.35
C ALA A 211 7.28 7.96 14.22
N ARG A 212 6.48 8.62 13.38
CA ARG A 212 6.98 9.47 12.28
C ARG A 212 7.70 10.72 12.81
N GLU A 213 7.26 11.28 13.93
CA GLU A 213 7.93 12.41 14.57
C GLU A 213 9.31 12.02 15.11
N ALA A 214 9.45 10.83 15.71
CA ALA A 214 10.73 10.33 16.18
C ALA A 214 11.74 10.18 15.03
N GLU A 215 11.31 9.68 13.87
CA GLU A 215 12.16 9.61 12.67
C GLU A 215 12.70 11.00 12.28
N ARG A 216 11.83 12.02 12.26
CA ARG A 216 12.22 13.39 11.91
C ARG A 216 13.13 14.03 12.96
N VAL A 217 12.74 13.98 14.23
CA VAL A 217 13.47 14.64 15.33
C VAL A 217 14.87 14.06 15.49
N HIS A 218 15.03 12.76 15.26
CA HIS A 218 16.31 12.08 15.40
C HIS A 218 17.05 11.86 14.08
N GLY A 219 16.53 12.35 12.95
CA GLY A 219 17.17 12.21 11.64
C GLY A 219 17.43 10.75 11.24
N LEU A 220 16.49 9.86 11.57
CA LEU A 220 16.66 8.42 11.36
C LEU A 220 16.55 8.08 9.87
N VAL A 221 17.34 7.08 9.44
CA VAL A 221 17.18 6.49 8.12
C VAL A 221 15.85 5.76 8.07
N VAL A 222 15.07 6.02 7.02
CA VAL A 222 13.74 5.45 6.84
C VAL A 222 13.74 4.59 5.59
N ASP A 223 13.33 3.33 5.76
CA ASP A 223 12.98 2.42 4.67
C ASP A 223 11.58 2.80 4.14
N GLU A 224 11.51 3.28 2.91
CA GLU A 224 10.27 3.76 2.28
C GLU A 224 9.26 2.64 2.01
N ASP A 225 9.72 1.43 1.70
CA ASP A 225 8.85 0.30 1.41
C ASP A 225 8.20 -0.18 2.71
N ARG A 226 8.99 -0.32 3.78
CA ARG A 226 8.47 -0.57 5.12
C ARG A 226 7.52 0.55 5.56
N GLN A 227 7.92 1.80 5.37
CA GLN A 227 7.11 2.94 5.80
C GLN A 227 5.76 2.94 5.07
N ARG A 228 5.72 2.76 3.74
CA ARG A 228 4.49 2.64 2.96
C ARG A 228 3.60 1.51 3.47
N ALA A 229 4.16 0.33 3.73
CA ALA A 229 3.41 -0.81 4.26
C ALA A 229 2.74 -0.47 5.61
N VAL A 230 3.46 0.18 6.52
CA VAL A 230 2.88 0.62 7.81
C VAL A 230 1.84 1.73 7.59
N PHE A 231 2.04 2.68 6.66
CA PHE A 231 1.01 3.67 6.33
C PHE A 231 -0.29 3.02 5.87
N LEU A 232 -0.22 1.97 5.05
CA LEU A 232 -1.40 1.21 4.60
C LEU A 232 -2.06 0.44 5.74
N GLU A 233 -1.26 -0.21 6.60
CA GLU A 233 -1.76 -0.90 7.80
C GLU A 233 -2.66 0.03 8.63
N PHE A 234 -2.15 1.22 8.97
CA PHE A 234 -2.90 2.20 9.76
C PHE A 234 -4.02 2.88 8.97
N ALA A 235 -3.91 3.00 7.63
CA ALA A 235 -5.00 3.47 6.79
C ALA A 235 -6.18 2.50 6.83
N PHE A 236 -5.93 1.19 6.70
CA PHE A 236 -6.96 0.16 6.70
C PHE A 236 -7.62 0.01 8.07
N ALA A 237 -6.87 0.24 9.15
CA ALA A 237 -7.39 0.27 10.50
C ALA A 237 -8.14 1.59 10.85
N GLY A 238 -8.28 2.53 9.92
CA GLY A 238 -8.94 3.82 10.16
C GLY A 238 -8.18 4.76 11.11
N ALA A 239 -6.90 4.49 11.37
CA ALA A 239 -6.04 5.24 12.29
C ALA A 239 -5.00 6.10 11.56
N LEU A 240 -5.23 6.41 10.27
CA LEU A 240 -4.40 7.34 9.51
C LEU A 240 -5.13 8.66 9.29
N THR A 241 -4.60 9.74 9.86
CA THR A 241 -5.17 11.08 9.69
C THR A 241 -4.74 11.73 8.38
N VAL A 242 -5.57 12.64 7.85
CA VAL A 242 -5.18 13.49 6.71
C VAL A 242 -3.94 14.32 7.02
N LYS A 243 -3.76 14.77 8.28
CA LYS A 243 -2.55 15.48 8.70
C LYS A 243 -1.30 14.61 8.54
N ALA A 244 -1.36 13.34 8.94
CA ALA A 244 -0.25 12.40 8.78
C ALA A 244 0.05 12.12 7.30
N LEU A 245 -0.97 11.96 6.46
CA LEU A 245 -0.79 11.83 4.99
C LEU A 245 -0.11 13.06 4.38
N ARG A 246 -0.55 14.27 4.73
CA ARG A 246 0.08 15.49 4.24
C ARG A 246 1.52 15.64 4.73
N GLN A 247 1.82 15.18 5.95
CA GLN A 247 3.18 15.16 6.46
C GLN A 247 4.04 14.15 5.71
N TYR A 248 3.50 12.96 5.43
CA TYR A 248 4.18 11.95 4.60
C TYR A 248 4.61 12.51 3.24
N VAL A 249 3.74 13.25 2.55
CA VAL A 249 4.08 13.93 1.29
C VAL A 249 5.27 14.88 1.45
N ARG A 250 5.30 15.66 2.54
CA ARG A 250 6.43 16.56 2.83
C ARG A 250 7.70 15.79 3.14
N ASP A 251 7.59 14.70 3.89
CA ASP A 251 8.73 13.88 4.29
C ASP A 251 9.34 13.14 3.09
N LEU A 252 8.52 12.67 2.14
CA LEU A 252 9.01 12.11 0.87
C LEU A 252 9.76 13.17 0.06
N ALA A 253 9.16 14.36 -0.11
CA ALA A 253 9.78 15.45 -0.88
C ALA A 253 11.07 15.97 -0.25
N ALA A 254 11.26 15.80 1.06
CA ALA A 254 12.47 16.20 1.77
C ALA A 254 13.58 15.15 1.71
N ARG A 255 13.26 13.87 1.48
CA ARG A 255 14.21 12.74 1.60
C ARG A 255 14.56 12.08 0.28
N LEU A 256 13.66 12.11 -0.70
CA LEU A 256 13.81 11.42 -1.97
C LEU A 256 14.00 12.39 -3.13
N ASP A 257 14.56 11.88 -4.22
CA ASP A 257 14.53 12.59 -5.50
C ASP A 257 13.07 12.86 -5.93
N PRO A 258 12.77 14.00 -6.57
CA PRO A 258 11.39 14.40 -6.84
C PRO A 258 10.56 13.38 -7.65
N ALA A 259 11.19 12.67 -8.59
CA ALA A 259 10.53 11.62 -9.37
C ALA A 259 10.15 10.41 -8.50
N ASP A 260 11.04 10.00 -7.59
CA ASP A 260 10.81 8.88 -6.68
C ASP A 260 9.79 9.24 -5.61
N ALA A 261 9.80 10.46 -5.10
CA ALA A 261 8.77 10.97 -4.19
C ALA A 261 7.37 10.91 -4.84
N TRP A 262 7.26 11.31 -6.12
CA TRP A 262 6.02 11.18 -6.87
C TRP A 262 5.59 9.72 -7.06
N ALA A 263 6.52 8.86 -7.48
CA ALA A 263 6.24 7.44 -7.70
C ALA A 263 5.76 6.74 -6.42
N GLN A 264 6.44 6.98 -5.28
CA GLN A 264 6.08 6.43 -3.98
C GLN A 264 4.70 6.92 -3.51
N PHE A 265 4.42 8.21 -3.68
CA PHE A 265 3.13 8.76 -3.29
C PHE A 265 1.98 8.25 -4.18
N ARG A 266 2.16 8.18 -5.50
CA ARG A 266 1.19 7.59 -6.44
C ARG A 266 0.88 6.15 -6.08
N ARG A 267 1.90 5.32 -5.81
CA ARG A 267 1.73 3.92 -5.38
C ARG A 267 0.87 3.83 -4.12
N LEU A 268 1.19 4.60 -3.07
CA LEU A 268 0.40 4.63 -1.83
C LEU A 268 -1.08 4.99 -2.10
N LEU A 269 -1.35 5.97 -2.96
CA LEU A 269 -2.71 6.39 -3.28
C LEU A 269 -3.51 5.30 -3.98
N VAL A 270 -2.89 4.64 -4.95
CA VAL A 270 -3.52 3.55 -5.71
C VAL A 270 -3.84 2.38 -4.78
N GLU A 271 -2.88 1.92 -3.99
CA GLU A 271 -3.07 0.84 -3.02
C GLU A 271 -4.16 1.17 -2.00
N ARG A 272 -4.17 2.41 -1.49
CA ARG A 272 -5.18 2.88 -0.54
C ARG A 272 -6.58 2.94 -1.16
N CYS A 273 -6.72 3.43 -2.39
CA CYS A 273 -8.01 3.51 -3.07
C CYS A 273 -8.53 2.13 -3.52
N ALA A 274 -7.62 1.24 -3.94
CA ALA A 274 -7.92 -0.15 -4.28
C ALA A 274 -8.48 -0.89 -3.06
N ALA A 275 -7.96 -0.64 -1.87
CA ALA A 275 -8.49 -1.14 -0.61
C ALA A 275 -9.79 -0.44 -0.13
N GLY A 276 -10.38 0.41 -0.97
CA GLY A 276 -11.68 1.04 -0.70
C GLY A 276 -11.63 2.36 0.03
N MET A 277 -10.45 2.90 0.38
CA MET A 277 -10.36 4.18 1.10
C MET A 277 -10.43 5.37 0.13
N PRO A 278 -11.19 6.44 0.43
CA PRO A 278 -11.43 7.52 -0.53
C PRO A 278 -10.24 8.46 -0.68
N PRO A 279 -10.00 9.05 -1.86
CA PRO A 279 -9.15 10.23 -2.02
C PRO A 279 -9.47 11.31 -0.97
N TYR A 280 -8.46 12.00 -0.45
CA TYR A 280 -8.67 13.07 0.52
C TYR A 280 -8.77 14.44 -0.17
N ALA A 281 -9.47 15.40 0.47
CA ALA A 281 -9.87 16.65 -0.18
C ALA A 281 -8.70 17.50 -0.72
N ALA A 282 -7.54 17.42 -0.05
CA ALA A 282 -6.33 18.16 -0.40
C ALA A 282 -5.38 17.39 -1.35
N LEU A 283 -5.84 16.25 -1.90
CA LEU A 283 -5.05 15.43 -2.80
C LEU A 283 -4.57 16.19 -4.05
N PRO A 284 -5.41 16.96 -4.77
CA PRO A 284 -4.96 17.67 -5.97
C PRO A 284 -3.79 18.63 -5.71
N GLN A 285 -3.79 19.29 -4.56
CA GLN A 285 -2.73 20.22 -4.16
C GLN A 285 -1.40 19.48 -3.94
N ASP A 286 -1.44 18.34 -3.26
CA ASP A 286 -0.25 17.54 -2.94
C ASP A 286 0.32 16.87 -4.21
N VAL A 287 -0.55 16.34 -5.07
CA VAL A 287 -0.18 15.77 -6.38
C VAL A 287 0.51 16.83 -7.24
N ARG A 288 -0.10 18.01 -7.41
CA ARG A 288 0.47 19.08 -8.23
C ARG A 288 1.81 19.59 -7.71
N ALA A 289 2.00 19.60 -6.39
CA ALA A 289 3.28 19.97 -5.79
C ALA A 289 4.39 18.98 -6.15
N LEU A 290 4.14 17.68 -6.01
CA LEU A 290 5.11 16.62 -6.34
C LEU A 290 5.39 16.54 -7.84
N VAL A 291 4.34 16.56 -8.67
CA VAL A 291 4.47 16.53 -10.14
C VAL A 291 5.29 17.71 -10.66
N LYS A 292 5.05 18.91 -10.11
CA LYS A 292 5.85 20.10 -10.44
C LYS A 292 7.31 19.94 -10.01
N ALA A 293 7.56 19.44 -8.80
CA ALA A 293 8.92 19.21 -8.31
C ALA A 293 9.68 18.18 -9.16
N ALA A 294 8.97 17.17 -9.67
CA ALA A 294 9.51 16.14 -10.56
C ALA A 294 9.74 16.62 -12.01
N GLY A 295 9.35 17.85 -12.35
CA GLY A 295 9.46 18.37 -13.72
C GLY A 295 8.57 17.63 -14.73
N LEU A 296 7.53 16.94 -14.25
CA LEU A 296 6.61 16.17 -15.09
C LEU A 296 5.51 17.06 -15.67
N ASP A 297 5.02 16.69 -16.86
CA ASP A 297 3.83 17.32 -17.42
C ASP A 297 2.61 17.05 -16.52
N ARG A 298 1.98 18.14 -16.08
CA ARG A 298 0.84 18.07 -15.15
C ARG A 298 -0.31 17.28 -15.73
N GLU A 299 -0.70 17.58 -16.97
CA GLU A 299 -1.91 17.00 -17.54
C GLU A 299 -1.75 15.51 -17.79
N SER A 300 -0.57 15.08 -18.23
CA SER A 300 -0.24 13.66 -18.38
C SER A 300 -0.20 12.94 -17.03
N ALA A 301 0.47 13.50 -16.02
CA ALA A 301 0.56 12.88 -14.70
C ALA A 301 -0.82 12.78 -14.00
N GLU A 302 -1.68 13.79 -14.13
CA GLU A 302 -3.04 13.76 -13.59
C GLU A 302 -3.92 12.75 -14.34
N ARG A 303 -3.79 12.63 -15.68
CA ARG A 303 -4.49 11.61 -16.47
C ARG A 303 -4.10 10.19 -16.05
N ASP A 304 -2.80 9.94 -15.89
CA ASP A 304 -2.29 8.64 -15.46
C ASP A 304 -2.76 8.28 -14.05
N LEU A 305 -2.72 9.25 -13.11
CA LEU A 305 -3.24 9.03 -11.76
C LEU A 305 -4.75 8.72 -11.79
N VAL A 306 -5.54 9.48 -12.55
CA VAL A 306 -6.99 9.23 -12.65
C VAL A 306 -7.27 7.87 -13.26
N ALA A 307 -6.50 7.45 -14.25
CA ALA A 307 -6.63 6.12 -14.86
C ALA A 307 -6.42 5.00 -13.82
N ASP A 308 -5.43 5.12 -12.94
CA ASP A 308 -5.22 4.13 -11.88
C ASP A 308 -6.34 4.15 -10.83
N LEU A 309 -6.90 5.33 -10.53
CA LEU A 309 -7.86 5.50 -9.45
C LEU A 309 -9.29 5.17 -9.87
N ILE A 310 -9.72 5.47 -11.10
CA ILE A 310 -11.15 5.49 -11.48
C ILE A 310 -11.84 4.12 -11.34
N GLY A 311 -11.09 3.04 -11.53
CA GLY A 311 -11.57 1.67 -11.32
C GLY A 311 -11.69 1.26 -9.85
N SER A 312 -11.04 1.99 -8.95
CA SER A 312 -10.95 1.62 -7.54
C SER A 312 -12.29 1.80 -6.80
N PRO A 313 -12.62 0.93 -5.83
CA PRO A 313 -13.82 1.07 -5.01
C PRO A 313 -13.82 2.36 -4.17
N GLY A 314 -12.65 2.83 -3.73
CA GLY A 314 -12.53 4.03 -2.89
C GLY A 314 -12.99 5.33 -3.58
N VAL A 315 -12.94 5.40 -4.92
CA VAL A 315 -13.28 6.62 -5.67
C VAL A 315 -14.77 7.00 -5.57
N VAL A 316 -15.65 6.04 -5.27
CA VAL A 316 -17.09 6.30 -5.07
C VAL A 316 -17.32 7.30 -3.92
N ARG A 317 -16.44 7.30 -2.91
CA ARG A 317 -16.47 8.22 -1.76
C ARG A 317 -15.52 9.41 -1.92
N ALA A 318 -15.03 9.69 -3.13
CA ALA A 318 -14.16 10.85 -3.36
C ALA A 318 -14.92 12.17 -3.12
N PRO A 319 -14.28 13.18 -2.52
CA PRO A 319 -14.89 14.48 -2.26
C PRO A 319 -15.09 15.29 -3.54
N ALA A 320 -16.00 16.26 -3.53
CA ALA A 320 -16.25 17.13 -4.70
C ALA A 320 -14.99 17.82 -5.24
N SER A 321 -14.04 18.18 -4.37
CA SER A 321 -12.77 18.79 -4.78
C SER A 321 -11.95 17.88 -5.71
N PHE A 322 -12.03 16.56 -5.54
CA PHE A 322 -11.38 15.59 -6.43
C PHE A 322 -11.99 15.66 -7.83
N TRP A 323 -13.31 15.56 -7.92
CA TRP A 323 -14.03 15.56 -9.19
C TRP A 323 -13.88 16.86 -9.94
N THR A 324 -13.98 18.00 -9.25
CA THR A 324 -13.77 19.31 -9.85
C THR A 324 -12.33 19.48 -10.34
N ALA A 325 -11.33 19.07 -9.55
CA ALA A 325 -9.93 19.29 -9.89
C ALA A 325 -9.46 18.41 -11.07
N TYR A 326 -9.94 17.16 -11.14
CA TYR A 326 -9.54 16.18 -12.15
C TYR A 326 -10.55 16.01 -13.28
N ARG A 327 -11.57 16.87 -13.34
CA ARG A 327 -12.60 16.84 -14.40
C ARG A 327 -12.02 16.75 -15.82
N PRO A 328 -11.00 17.55 -16.22
CA PRO A 328 -10.44 17.46 -17.57
C PRO A 328 -9.79 16.08 -17.83
N ALA A 329 -9.08 15.54 -16.84
CA ALA A 329 -8.44 14.23 -16.95
C ALA A 329 -9.46 13.09 -17.04
N VAL A 330 -10.53 13.14 -16.24
CA VAL A 330 -11.63 12.16 -16.28
C VAL A 330 -12.35 12.20 -17.63
N VAL A 331 -12.69 13.39 -18.13
CA VAL A 331 -13.37 13.56 -19.42
C VAL A 331 -12.49 13.04 -20.56
N ALA A 332 -11.22 13.45 -20.62
CA ALA A 332 -10.29 12.98 -21.65
C ALA A 332 -10.10 11.46 -21.62
N LEU A 333 -10.04 10.86 -20.42
CA LEU A 333 -9.94 9.42 -20.27
C LEU A 333 -11.21 8.70 -20.74
N ALA A 334 -12.38 9.16 -20.30
CA ALA A 334 -13.66 8.58 -20.68
C ALA A 334 -13.95 8.69 -22.18
N GLN A 335 -13.56 9.79 -22.82
CA GLN A 335 -13.70 9.94 -24.27
C GLN A 335 -12.92 8.87 -25.05
N ARG A 336 -11.79 8.40 -24.51
CA ARG A 336 -10.93 7.39 -25.14
C ARG A 336 -11.31 5.96 -24.77
N ASP A 337 -11.85 5.75 -23.57
CA ASP A 337 -12.15 4.43 -23.02
C ASP A 337 -13.64 4.26 -22.65
N PRO A 338 -14.41 3.46 -23.43
CA PRO A 338 -15.80 3.14 -23.12
C PRO A 338 -16.01 2.47 -21.76
N ALA A 339 -15.02 1.73 -21.23
CA ALA A 339 -15.13 1.10 -19.91
C ALA A 339 -15.17 2.14 -18.80
N VAL A 340 -14.45 3.26 -18.95
CA VAL A 340 -14.48 4.37 -18.00
C VAL A 340 -15.83 5.06 -18.02
N ARG A 341 -16.45 5.23 -19.19
CA ARG A 341 -17.84 5.74 -19.30
C ARG A 341 -18.83 4.83 -18.56
N ALA A 342 -18.74 3.53 -18.81
CA ALA A 342 -19.58 2.53 -18.15
C ALA A 342 -19.39 2.56 -16.62
N ARG A 343 -18.15 2.72 -16.16
CA ARG A 343 -17.78 2.86 -14.74
C ARG A 343 -18.39 4.11 -14.11
N LEU A 344 -18.28 5.26 -14.77
CA LEU A 344 -18.85 6.53 -14.31
C LEU A 344 -20.39 6.45 -14.16
N LEU A 345 -21.09 5.79 -15.10
CA LEU A 345 -22.53 5.55 -14.97
C LEU A 345 -22.90 4.59 -13.85
N GLY A 346 -21.96 3.73 -13.43
CA GLY A 346 -22.19 2.67 -12.46
C GLY A 346 -22.41 3.16 -11.03
N PHE A 347 -22.06 4.40 -10.72
CA PHE A 347 -22.22 4.96 -9.38
C PHE A 347 -22.57 6.45 -9.40
N PHE A 348 -23.04 6.92 -8.25
CA PHE A 348 -23.15 8.34 -7.94
C PHE A 348 -22.23 8.63 -6.74
N PRO A 349 -21.38 9.67 -6.76
CA PRO A 349 -20.48 9.94 -5.65
C PRO A 349 -21.25 10.11 -4.33
N GLU A 350 -20.95 9.27 -3.34
CA GLU A 350 -21.70 9.23 -2.06
C GLU A 350 -21.60 10.57 -1.29
N THR A 351 -20.47 11.27 -1.44
CA THR A 351 -20.22 12.55 -0.76
C THR A 351 -21.13 13.69 -1.25
N PHE A 352 -21.80 13.53 -2.39
CA PHE A 352 -22.66 14.58 -2.96
C PHE A 352 -24.05 14.57 -2.33
N THR A 353 -24.50 13.40 -1.85
CA THR A 353 -25.81 13.24 -1.23
C THR A 353 -25.85 13.65 0.26
N GLU A 354 -24.71 13.85 0.90
CA GLU A 354 -24.61 14.13 2.34
C GLU A 354 -24.71 15.63 2.72
N ASN A 355 -24.59 16.55 1.75
CA ASN A 355 -24.25 17.97 2.05
C ASN A 355 -25.31 19.03 1.71
N GLY A 356 -26.60 18.68 1.67
CA GLY A 356 -27.70 19.65 1.50
C GLY A 356 -27.55 20.54 0.26
N SER A 357 -27.61 21.88 0.41
CA SER A 357 -27.51 22.82 -0.74
C SER A 357 -26.18 22.77 -1.49
N ARG A 358 -25.06 22.46 -0.80
CA ARG A 358 -23.76 22.19 -1.45
C ARG A 358 -23.76 20.86 -2.22
N GLY A 359 -24.66 19.95 -1.86
CA GLY A 359 -24.93 18.73 -2.62
C GLY A 359 -25.47 19.06 -4.01
N ALA A 360 -26.48 19.92 -4.13
CA ALA A 360 -27.11 20.24 -5.42
C ALA A 360 -26.13 20.80 -6.49
N ASP A 361 -25.14 21.60 -6.10
CA ASP A 361 -24.10 22.07 -7.01
C ASP A 361 -23.15 20.95 -7.45
N ALA A 362 -22.77 20.07 -6.51
CA ALA A 362 -21.95 18.91 -6.79
C ALA A 362 -22.68 17.88 -7.68
N GLU A 363 -23.99 17.67 -7.44
CA GLU A 363 -24.86 16.83 -8.25
C GLU A 363 -24.95 17.36 -9.69
N ARG A 364 -25.19 18.66 -9.87
CA ARG A 364 -25.16 19.30 -11.20
C ARG A 364 -23.81 19.14 -11.86
N GLY A 365 -22.71 19.38 -11.13
CA GLY A 365 -21.35 19.17 -11.62
C GLY A 365 -21.10 17.73 -12.08
N TRP A 366 -21.65 16.73 -11.38
CA TRP A 366 -21.58 15.32 -11.77
C TRP A 366 -22.31 15.05 -13.08
N LEU A 367 -23.55 15.53 -13.21
CA LEU A 367 -24.34 15.33 -14.42
C LEU A 367 -23.67 15.97 -15.64
N THR A 368 -23.12 17.18 -15.50
CA THR A 368 -22.34 17.82 -16.57
C THR A 368 -21.08 17.00 -16.90
N LEU A 369 -20.40 16.42 -15.90
CA LEU A 369 -19.25 15.54 -16.14
C LEU A 369 -19.65 14.30 -16.94
N LEU A 370 -20.78 13.66 -16.61
CA LEU A 370 -21.29 12.50 -17.36
C LEU A 370 -21.59 12.86 -18.82
N ALA A 371 -22.21 14.01 -19.06
CA ALA A 371 -22.48 14.50 -20.41
C ALA A 371 -21.18 14.72 -21.21
N GLU A 372 -20.23 15.48 -20.66
CA GLU A 372 -18.96 15.78 -21.35
C GLU A 372 -18.07 14.56 -21.57
N SER A 373 -18.18 13.56 -20.69
CA SER A 373 -17.47 12.29 -20.83
C SER A 373 -18.01 11.40 -21.95
N GLY A 374 -19.17 11.74 -22.54
CA GLY A 374 -19.89 10.90 -23.50
C GLY A 374 -20.49 9.64 -22.85
N ALA A 375 -20.65 9.64 -21.51
CA ALA A 375 -21.23 8.52 -20.79
C ALA A 375 -22.73 8.43 -21.04
N GLU A 376 -23.41 9.57 -21.20
CA GLU A 376 -24.84 9.60 -21.53
C GLU A 376 -25.19 8.87 -22.84
N ASP A 377 -24.26 8.83 -23.80
CA ASP A 377 -24.42 8.08 -25.06
C ASP A 377 -24.73 6.60 -24.82
N LEU A 378 -24.18 6.00 -23.76
CA LEU A 378 -24.46 4.59 -23.41
C LEU A 378 -25.91 4.38 -22.95
N LEU A 379 -26.61 5.44 -22.53
CA LEU A 379 -28.00 5.41 -22.10
C LEU A 379 -28.94 5.86 -23.23
N THR A 380 -28.49 6.77 -24.10
CA THR A 380 -29.32 7.39 -25.14
C THR A 380 -29.16 6.74 -26.51
N ALA A 381 -28.06 6.04 -26.79
CA ALA A 381 -27.89 5.31 -28.04
C ALA A 381 -29.02 4.30 -28.21
N LEU A 382 -29.80 4.47 -29.27
CA LEU A 382 -30.75 3.46 -29.70
C LEU A 382 -29.95 2.29 -30.28
N PRO A 383 -30.37 1.02 -30.05
CA PRO A 383 -29.83 -0.09 -30.81
C PRO A 383 -29.93 0.28 -32.29
N ALA A 384 -28.81 0.23 -33.01
CA ALA A 384 -28.88 0.33 -34.47
C ALA A 384 -29.92 -0.69 -34.90
N ALA A 385 -30.99 -0.23 -35.57
CA ALA A 385 -32.02 -1.11 -36.08
C ALA A 385 -31.30 -2.16 -36.91
N SER A 386 -31.17 -3.38 -36.37
CA SER A 386 -30.54 -4.50 -37.05
C SER A 386 -31.22 -4.60 -38.40
N GLY A 387 -30.46 -4.34 -39.47
CA GLY A 387 -30.98 -4.35 -40.83
C GLY A 387 -31.70 -5.67 -41.07
N ALA A 388 -33.03 -5.61 -41.16
CA ALA A 388 -33.80 -6.71 -41.69
C ALA A 388 -33.39 -6.88 -43.16
N PRO A 389 -33.02 -8.09 -43.61
CA PRO A 389 -32.66 -8.31 -45.00
C PRO A 389 -33.88 -8.04 -45.87
N GLY A 390 -33.66 -7.24 -46.92
CA GLY A 390 -34.71 -6.76 -47.80
C GLY A 390 -35.49 -7.90 -48.46
N THR A 391 -36.80 -7.80 -48.37
CA THR A 391 -37.70 -8.35 -49.38
C THR A 391 -38.27 -7.18 -50.16
N ALA A 392 -37.66 -6.92 -51.30
CA ALA A 392 -38.26 -6.14 -52.37
C ALA A 392 -39.49 -6.88 -52.89
N VAL A 393 -40.66 -6.26 -52.81
CA VAL A 393 -41.75 -6.49 -53.76
C VAL A 393 -42.31 -5.14 -54.16
N ALA A 394 -42.30 -4.89 -55.46
CA ALA A 394 -42.74 -3.66 -56.10
C ALA A 394 -44.26 -3.65 -56.36
N SER A 395 -44.78 -2.42 -56.53
CA SER A 395 -46.00 -2.01 -57.25
C SER A 395 -47.33 -2.13 -56.46
N ALA A 396 -48.28 -1.18 -56.45
CA ALA A 396 -48.50 0.02 -57.26
C ALA A 396 -49.49 1.02 -56.59
N SER A 397 -49.53 2.25 -57.15
CA SER A 397 -50.69 3.16 -57.31
C SER A 397 -51.18 4.05 -56.16
N GLY A 398 -50.75 5.32 -56.21
CA GLY A 398 -51.61 6.50 -56.40
C GLY A 398 -52.50 7.01 -55.26
N ALA A 399 -52.14 8.17 -54.68
CA ALA A 399 -53.03 9.34 -54.48
C ALA A 399 -52.27 10.49 -53.80
N SER A 400 -52.38 11.68 -54.36
CA SER A 400 -51.80 12.94 -53.89
C SER A 400 -52.44 13.43 -52.59
N GLY A 401 -51.62 13.84 -51.62
CA GLY A 401 -51.99 14.60 -50.42
C GLY A 401 -50.98 15.74 -50.15
N PRO A 402 -51.38 16.85 -49.51
CA PRO A 402 -50.61 18.11 -49.47
C PRO A 402 -49.43 18.06 -48.47
N PRO A 403 -48.46 19.00 -48.55
CA PRO A 403 -47.19 18.87 -47.84
C PRO A 403 -47.34 19.19 -46.35
N GLY A 404 -47.07 18.19 -45.51
CA GLY A 404 -46.85 18.36 -44.07
C GLY A 404 -45.41 18.75 -43.77
N SER A 405 -45.25 19.63 -42.80
CA SER A 405 -44.04 20.33 -42.36
C SER A 405 -42.77 19.47 -42.12
N PRO A 406 -41.57 20.03 -42.28
CA PRO A 406 -40.32 19.39 -41.88
C PRO A 406 -40.14 19.55 -40.36
N GLY A 407 -40.22 18.46 -39.62
CA GLY A 407 -40.04 18.51 -38.17
C GLY A 407 -40.26 17.18 -37.48
N GLU A 408 -39.56 16.13 -37.89
CA GLU A 408 -39.47 14.92 -37.08
C GLU A 408 -38.06 14.87 -36.48
N GLY A 409 -37.97 15.45 -35.28
CA GLY A 409 -36.80 15.35 -34.43
C GLY A 409 -36.46 13.89 -34.18
N ALA A 410 -35.16 13.60 -34.14
CA ALA A 410 -34.65 12.30 -33.74
C ALA A 410 -35.39 11.79 -32.49
N PRO A 411 -35.73 10.49 -32.41
CA PRO A 411 -36.47 9.95 -31.28
C PRO A 411 -35.70 10.21 -29.98
N ALA A 412 -36.18 11.18 -29.20
CA ALA A 412 -35.62 11.51 -27.91
C ALA A 412 -35.95 10.37 -26.93
N VAL A 413 -34.93 9.81 -26.28
CA VAL A 413 -35.12 8.82 -25.22
C VAL A 413 -35.89 9.48 -24.08
N SER A 414 -37.02 8.89 -23.69
CA SER A 414 -37.82 9.44 -22.59
C SER A 414 -37.05 9.32 -21.26
N PRO A 415 -37.30 10.20 -20.27
CA PRO A 415 -36.68 10.08 -18.94
C PRO A 415 -36.95 8.73 -18.26
N ALA A 416 -38.11 8.12 -18.51
CA ALA A 416 -38.46 6.80 -18.00
C ALA A 416 -37.62 5.69 -18.67
N ASP A 417 -37.42 5.76 -19.99
CA ASP A 417 -36.54 4.84 -20.71
C ASP A 417 -35.09 4.99 -20.28
N TRP A 418 -34.64 6.23 -20.04
CA TRP A 418 -33.31 6.53 -19.51
C TRP A 418 -33.10 5.88 -18.14
N LEU A 419 -34.06 6.04 -17.22
CA LEU A 419 -34.01 5.44 -15.87
C LEU A 419 -34.01 3.92 -15.93
N ALA A 420 -34.85 3.32 -16.77
CA ALA A 420 -34.91 1.87 -16.95
C ALA A 420 -33.59 1.30 -17.51
N ARG A 421 -32.97 2.00 -18.47
CA ARG A 421 -31.66 1.64 -19.03
C ARG A 421 -30.55 1.81 -18.01
N TRP A 422 -30.58 2.87 -17.21
CA TRP A 422 -29.62 3.10 -16.13
C TRP A 422 -29.72 2.02 -15.04
N GLU A 423 -30.94 1.64 -14.62
CA GLU A 423 -31.14 0.54 -13.69
C GLU A 423 -30.66 -0.80 -14.26
N ALA A 424 -30.97 -1.09 -15.53
CA ALA A 424 -30.49 -2.30 -16.20
C ALA A 424 -28.96 -2.34 -16.29
N HIS A 425 -28.31 -1.20 -16.58
CA HIS A 425 -26.87 -1.05 -16.58
C HIS A 425 -26.26 -1.28 -15.19
N ARG A 426 -26.84 -0.68 -14.13
CA ARG A 426 -26.41 -0.90 -12.74
C ARG A 426 -26.54 -2.35 -12.29
N ARG A 427 -27.59 -3.07 -12.73
CA ARG A 427 -27.77 -4.49 -12.41
C ARG A 427 -26.74 -5.38 -13.11
N ARG A 428 -26.36 -5.07 -14.35
CA ARG A 428 -25.34 -5.84 -15.11
C ARG A 428 -23.92 -5.65 -14.59
N ASN A 429 -23.62 -4.47 -14.04
CA ASN A 429 -22.27 -4.11 -13.57
C ASN A 429 -22.11 -4.19 -12.04
N ARG A 430 -22.98 -4.96 -11.36
CA ARG A 430 -22.94 -5.20 -9.91
C ARG A 430 -22.21 -6.50 -9.50
N ALA A 431 -21.52 -7.13 -10.44
CA ALA A 431 -20.73 -8.35 -10.21
C ALA A 431 -19.32 -8.04 -9.72
#